data_AF-A0A2E7V180-F1
#
_entry.id   AF-A0A2E7V180-F1
#
_cell.length_a   1.000
_cell.length_b   1.000
_cell.length_c   1.000
_cell.angle_alpha   90.00
_cell.angle_beta   90.00
_cell.angle_gamma   90.00
#
_symmetry.space_group_name_H-M   'P 1'
#
loop_
_entity.id
_entity.type
_entity.pdbx_description
1 polymer ?
#
loop_
_entity_poly.entity_id
_entity_poly.type
_entity_poly.pdbx_seq_one_letter_code
_entity_poly.pdbx_strand_id
1 'polypeptide(L)'
;LVAEAEAEKANAFFTTSTHNAYLTPARDDLPPTHVLNRQITSTKGCITTDQVPSVSALHTIYDSDSFRRFLAAIVAEDALYEYADPLSSINVHFADEGQELGWHFDNSSFAVTLLLQAPRKGGQFQYVRDLRDADAGDMNYQGVGDVLDGDIAPCNLAINPGTLVLFRGRNSIHRVTPTIGPLTRILVVLAYNNAPGISLSEAARMTFFGRLG
;
A
#
# COMPACT_ATOMS: atom_id res chain seq x y z
N LEU A 1 19.41 5.70 3.49
CA LEU A 1 17.96 5.40 3.37
C LEU A 1 17.18 5.57 4.67
N VAL A 2 17.37 4.75 5.72
CA VAL A 2 16.61 4.93 6.99
C VAL A 2 16.83 6.32 7.60
N ALA A 3 18.07 6.76 7.75
CA ALA A 3 18.39 8.09 8.28
C ALA A 3 17.83 9.24 7.41
N GLU A 4 17.81 9.07 6.08
CA GLU A 4 17.19 10.03 5.16
C GLU A 4 15.68 10.11 5.39
N ALA A 5 15.01 8.95 5.49
CA ALA A 5 13.57 8.89 5.75
C ALA A 5 13.20 9.51 7.11
N GLU A 6 13.96 9.22 8.17
CA GLU A 6 13.71 9.81 9.50
C GLU A 6 13.91 11.33 9.49
N ALA A 7 14.90 11.86 8.75
CA ALA A 7 15.12 13.29 8.62
C ALA A 7 13.94 14.00 7.94
N GLU A 8 13.27 13.33 7.00
CA GLU A 8 12.12 13.86 6.26
C GLU A 8 10.77 13.55 6.91
N LYS A 9 10.73 12.74 7.98
CA LYS A 9 9.47 12.30 8.62
C LYS A 9 8.58 13.46 9.07
N ALA A 10 9.17 14.59 9.47
CA ALA A 10 8.42 15.79 9.87
C ALA A 10 7.57 16.39 8.73
N ASN A 11 7.92 16.07 7.47
CA ASN A 11 7.21 16.50 6.28
C ASN A 11 6.10 15.50 5.86
N ALA A 12 5.96 14.38 6.56
CA ALA A 12 5.00 13.34 6.21
C ALA A 12 3.56 13.79 6.46
N PHE A 13 2.69 13.53 5.49
CA PHE A 13 1.26 13.73 5.65
C PHE A 13 0.65 12.51 6.33
N PHE A 14 0.16 12.70 7.56
CA PHE A 14 -0.49 11.65 8.35
C PHE A 14 -2.01 11.77 8.25
N THR A 15 -2.65 10.64 7.99
CA THR A 15 -4.11 10.52 7.92
C THR A 15 -4.57 9.30 8.70
N THR A 16 -5.75 9.44 9.28
CA THR A 16 -6.54 8.34 9.82
C THR A 16 -7.85 8.33 9.07
N SER A 17 -8.23 7.17 8.53
CA SER A 17 -9.46 7.01 7.79
C SER A 17 -10.11 5.68 8.12
N THR A 18 -11.39 5.56 7.77
CA THR A 18 -12.09 4.28 7.78
C THR A 18 -12.58 3.98 6.38
N HIS A 19 -12.59 2.70 6.03
CA HIS A 19 -13.04 2.20 4.75
C HIS A 19 -13.57 0.77 4.90
N ASN A 20 -14.33 0.27 3.92
CA ASN A 20 -14.57 -1.18 3.82
C ASN A 20 -13.40 -1.88 3.10
N ALA A 21 -13.41 -3.22 3.09
CA ALA A 21 -12.36 -4.01 2.46
C ALA A 21 -12.24 -3.79 0.93
N TYR A 22 -13.24 -3.20 0.30
CA TYR A 22 -13.32 -3.00 -1.15
C TYR A 22 -12.95 -1.57 -1.58
N LEU A 23 -12.70 -0.67 -0.63
CA LEU A 23 -12.42 0.75 -0.87
C LEU A 23 -13.53 1.46 -1.68
N THR A 24 -14.78 1.02 -1.52
CA THR A 24 -15.95 1.63 -2.17
C THR A 24 -16.77 2.47 -1.19
N PRO A 25 -17.66 3.35 -1.67
CA PRO A 25 -18.68 3.96 -0.81
C PRO A 25 -19.53 2.89 -0.10
N ALA A 26 -20.04 3.23 1.09
CA ALA A 26 -21.05 2.44 1.77
C ALA A 26 -22.36 2.43 0.96
N ARG A 27 -23.19 1.43 1.22
CA ARG A 27 -24.46 1.17 0.52
C ARG A 27 -25.62 1.22 1.49
N ASP A 28 -26.47 2.23 1.33
CA ASP A 28 -27.64 2.45 2.18
C ASP A 28 -28.70 1.35 2.03
N ASP A 29 -28.66 0.59 0.94
CA ASP A 29 -29.57 -0.52 0.67
C ASP A 29 -29.12 -1.86 1.29
N LEU A 30 -27.98 -1.88 1.99
CA LEU A 30 -27.42 -3.04 2.67
C LEU A 30 -27.36 -2.82 4.19
N PRO A 31 -27.42 -3.89 5.01
CA PRO A 31 -27.33 -3.74 6.45
C PRO A 31 -25.95 -3.24 6.89
N PRO A 32 -25.83 -2.59 8.06
CA PRO A 32 -24.53 -2.12 8.58
C PRO A 32 -23.49 -3.22 8.78
N THR A 33 -23.94 -4.47 8.98
CA THR A 33 -23.07 -5.64 9.15
C THR A 33 -22.54 -6.22 7.84
N HIS A 34 -23.08 -5.80 6.69
CA HIS A 34 -22.56 -6.24 5.39
C HIS A 34 -21.12 -5.75 5.20
N VAL A 35 -20.26 -6.55 4.56
CA VAL A 35 -18.83 -6.24 4.39
C VAL A 35 -18.55 -4.94 3.63
N LEU A 36 -19.48 -4.48 2.77
CA LEU A 36 -19.40 -3.18 2.10
C LEU A 36 -19.71 -1.98 3.02
N ASN A 37 -20.34 -2.23 4.17
CA ASN A 37 -20.66 -1.21 5.16
C ASN A 37 -19.79 -1.32 6.41
N ARG A 38 -19.16 -2.47 6.66
CA ARG A 38 -18.25 -2.70 7.77
C ARG A 38 -16.98 -1.85 7.62
N GLN A 39 -16.83 -0.89 8.52
CA GLN A 39 -15.70 0.03 8.54
C GLN A 39 -14.48 -0.59 9.22
N ILE A 40 -13.33 -0.40 8.58
CA ILE A 40 -12.01 -0.87 8.97
C ILE A 40 -11.12 0.37 9.08
N THR A 41 -10.38 0.48 10.19
CA THR A 41 -9.47 1.59 10.42
C THR A 41 -8.17 1.38 9.66
N SER A 42 -7.69 2.45 9.04
CA SER A 42 -6.35 2.52 8.48
C SER A 42 -5.71 3.86 8.78
N THR A 43 -4.41 3.79 9.08
CA THR A 43 -3.56 4.96 9.27
C THR A 43 -2.46 4.96 8.22
N LYS A 44 -2.22 6.11 7.62
CA LYS A 44 -1.15 6.28 6.63
C LYS A 44 -0.40 7.55 6.93
N GLY A 45 0.91 7.45 7.06
CA GLY A 45 1.84 8.57 7.06
C GLY A 45 2.81 8.40 5.92
N CYS A 46 2.97 9.39 5.04
CA CYS A 46 4.02 9.30 4.03
C CYS A 46 4.56 10.65 3.57
N ILE A 47 5.81 10.64 3.13
CA ILE A 47 6.36 11.63 2.20
C ILE A 47 6.27 11.11 0.77
N THR A 48 6.32 12.04 -0.17
CA THR A 48 6.13 11.81 -1.61
C THR A 48 7.43 12.04 -2.39
N THR A 49 7.42 11.72 -3.68
CA THR A 49 8.64 11.64 -4.53
C THR A 49 9.50 12.89 -4.48
N ASP A 50 8.87 14.06 -4.56
CA ASP A 50 9.52 15.38 -4.52
C ASP A 50 10.05 15.79 -3.13
N GLN A 51 9.62 15.11 -2.06
CA GLN A 51 10.18 15.25 -0.71
C GLN A 51 11.30 14.24 -0.43
N VAL A 52 11.45 13.19 -1.25
CA VAL A 52 12.60 12.28 -1.15
C VAL A 52 13.85 13.02 -1.63
N PRO A 53 14.95 13.09 -0.86
CA PRO A 53 16.15 13.82 -1.24
C PRO A 53 16.62 13.45 -2.63
N SER A 54 16.93 14.44 -3.48
CA SER A 54 17.27 14.20 -4.89
C SER A 54 18.49 13.30 -5.11
N VAL A 55 19.40 13.26 -4.14
CA VAL A 55 20.60 12.38 -4.14
C VAL A 55 20.34 11.00 -3.51
N SER A 56 19.11 10.72 -3.08
CA SER A 56 18.76 9.45 -2.45
C SER A 56 18.88 8.28 -3.43
N ALA A 57 19.39 7.16 -2.93
CA ALA A 57 19.46 5.92 -3.70
C ALA A 57 18.06 5.38 -4.09
N LEU A 58 16.97 5.88 -3.49
CA LEU A 58 15.61 5.53 -3.91
C LEU A 58 15.33 5.98 -5.34
N HIS A 59 15.74 7.20 -5.73
CA HIS A 59 15.63 7.68 -7.10
C HIS A 59 16.50 6.82 -8.04
N THR A 60 17.72 6.49 -7.62
CA THR A 60 18.61 5.61 -8.41
C THR A 60 18.00 4.24 -8.70
N ILE A 61 17.36 3.61 -7.72
CA ILE A 61 16.69 2.32 -7.91
C ILE A 61 15.44 2.49 -8.77
N TYR A 62 14.64 3.52 -8.52
CA TYR A 62 13.39 3.77 -9.23
C TYR A 62 13.59 4.03 -10.74
N ASP A 63 14.65 4.76 -11.07
CA ASP A 63 15.03 5.14 -12.44
C ASP A 63 15.90 4.08 -13.14
N SER A 64 16.24 2.98 -12.45
CA SER A 64 17.05 1.92 -13.05
C SER A 64 16.26 1.14 -14.10
N ASP A 65 16.65 1.26 -15.37
CA ASP A 65 16.07 0.49 -16.47
C ASP A 65 16.16 -1.03 -16.25
N SER A 66 17.25 -1.52 -15.66
CA SER A 66 17.39 -2.95 -15.34
C SER A 66 16.39 -3.38 -14.27
N PHE A 67 16.18 -2.55 -13.25
CA PHE A 67 15.23 -2.85 -12.19
C PHE A 67 13.80 -2.82 -12.73
N ARG A 68 13.46 -1.78 -13.51
CA ARG A 68 12.14 -1.61 -14.12
C ARG A 68 11.79 -2.76 -15.07
N ARG A 69 12.73 -3.20 -15.92
CA ARG A 69 12.55 -4.38 -16.79
C ARG A 69 12.40 -5.68 -16.00
N PHE A 70 13.14 -5.84 -14.90
CA PHE A 70 12.99 -6.99 -14.01
C PHE A 70 11.59 -7.03 -13.39
N LEU A 71 11.08 -5.89 -12.90
CA LEU A 71 9.73 -5.80 -12.36
C LEU A 71 8.68 -6.12 -13.44
N ALA A 72 8.79 -5.50 -14.63
CA ALA A 72 7.89 -5.71 -15.76
C ALA A 72 7.77 -7.20 -16.13
N ALA A 73 8.90 -7.90 -16.20
CA ALA A 73 8.95 -9.33 -16.47
C ALA A 73 8.22 -10.17 -15.40
N ILE A 74 8.32 -9.80 -14.12
CA ILE A 74 7.63 -10.51 -13.03
C ILE A 74 6.11 -10.28 -13.10
N VAL A 75 5.69 -9.04 -13.36
CA VAL A 75 4.27 -8.68 -13.40
C VAL A 75 3.60 -9.00 -14.73
N ALA A 76 4.35 -9.53 -15.69
CA ALA A 76 3.91 -9.85 -17.05
C ALA A 76 3.37 -8.64 -17.82
N GLU A 77 4.05 -7.50 -17.68
CA GLU A 77 3.80 -6.27 -18.44
C GLU A 77 4.93 -6.04 -19.45
N ASP A 78 4.63 -5.47 -20.61
CA ASP A 78 5.64 -5.17 -21.64
C ASP A 78 6.63 -4.11 -21.17
N ALA A 79 6.13 -3.13 -20.43
CA ALA A 79 6.91 -2.04 -19.85
C ALA A 79 6.20 -1.47 -18.62
N LEU A 80 6.99 -0.85 -17.75
CA LEU A 80 6.51 -0.07 -16.63
C LEU A 80 6.93 1.39 -16.81
N TYR A 81 6.12 2.30 -16.32
CA TYR A 81 6.30 3.74 -16.46
C TYR A 81 6.14 4.42 -15.11
N GLU A 82 6.79 5.56 -14.95
CA GLU A 82 6.60 6.40 -13.77
C GLU A 82 5.22 7.06 -13.76
N TYR A 83 4.85 7.62 -12.61
CA TYR A 83 3.71 8.54 -12.55
C TYR A 83 4.08 9.89 -13.16
N ALA A 84 3.16 10.48 -13.91
CA ALA A 84 3.36 11.78 -14.55
C ALA A 84 3.15 12.96 -13.57
N ASP A 85 2.59 12.72 -12.38
CA ASP A 85 2.57 13.71 -11.30
C ASP A 85 3.84 13.62 -10.43
N PRO A 86 4.27 14.73 -9.80
CA PRO A 86 5.53 14.77 -9.06
C PRO A 86 5.50 14.05 -7.71
N LEU A 87 4.37 13.46 -7.30
CA LEU A 87 4.19 12.95 -5.94
C LEU A 87 4.25 11.41 -5.88
N SER A 88 3.64 10.73 -6.85
CA SER A 88 3.16 9.35 -6.67
C SER A 88 4.20 8.25 -6.87
N SER A 89 5.28 8.50 -7.61
CA SER A 89 6.27 7.51 -8.03
C SER A 89 6.98 6.76 -6.88
N ILE A 90 7.47 7.49 -5.88
CA ILE A 90 8.14 6.97 -4.69
C ILE A 90 7.41 7.50 -3.46
N ASN A 91 6.89 6.62 -2.61
CA ASN A 91 6.26 7.02 -1.35
C ASN A 91 6.98 6.35 -0.18
N VAL A 92 7.47 7.13 0.78
CA VAL A 92 8.09 6.57 2.00
C VAL A 92 7.06 6.65 3.11
N HIS A 93 6.55 5.49 3.49
CA HIS A 93 5.52 5.34 4.51
C HIS A 93 6.14 5.17 5.90
N PHE A 94 5.53 5.82 6.88
CA PHE A 94 5.84 5.74 8.30
C PHE A 94 4.65 5.14 9.04
N ALA A 95 4.92 4.17 9.91
CA ALA A 95 3.95 3.65 10.87
C ALA A 95 4.55 3.62 12.28
N ASP A 96 4.15 4.60 13.10
CA ASP A 96 4.43 4.68 14.53
C ASP A 96 3.59 3.70 15.33
N GLU A 97 3.88 3.54 16.62
CA GLU A 97 3.19 2.58 17.50
C GLU A 97 1.65 2.67 17.39
N GLY A 98 1.03 1.51 17.18
CA GLY A 98 -0.42 1.37 17.01
C GLY A 98 -0.94 1.68 15.60
N GLN A 99 -0.11 2.24 14.70
CA GLN A 99 -0.52 2.47 13.32
C GLN A 99 -0.58 1.16 12.52
N GLU A 100 -1.62 1.05 11.70
CA GLU A 100 -1.93 -0.12 10.90
C GLU A 100 -2.47 0.26 9.52
N LEU A 101 -2.44 -0.72 8.61
CA LEU A 101 -3.18 -0.65 7.35
C LEU A 101 -4.15 -1.83 7.37
N GLY A 102 -5.42 -1.55 7.59
CA GLY A 102 -6.45 -2.58 7.77
C GLY A 102 -6.70 -3.41 6.51
N TRP A 103 -7.56 -4.42 6.65
CA TRP A 103 -7.93 -5.31 5.55
C TRP A 103 -8.49 -4.56 4.35
N HIS A 104 -7.90 -4.78 3.18
CA HIS A 104 -8.38 -4.25 1.92
C HIS A 104 -7.92 -5.10 0.73
N PHE A 105 -8.55 -4.85 -0.41
CA PHE A 105 -8.02 -5.17 -1.73
C PHE A 105 -7.42 -3.91 -2.37
N ASP A 106 -6.43 -4.11 -3.23
CA ASP A 106 -5.88 -3.02 -4.04
C ASP A 106 -6.78 -2.71 -5.24
N ASN A 107 -6.80 -1.44 -5.64
CA ASN A 107 -7.30 -1.02 -6.94
C ASN A 107 -6.23 -1.13 -8.04
N SER A 108 -4.95 -1.12 -7.67
CA SER A 108 -3.84 -1.32 -8.61
C SER A 108 -3.69 -2.80 -8.99
N SER A 109 -3.07 -3.05 -10.15
CA SER A 109 -2.79 -4.41 -10.63
C SER A 109 -1.72 -5.12 -9.80
N PHE A 110 -0.75 -4.37 -9.26
CA PHE A 110 0.29 -4.85 -8.36
C PHE A 110 0.82 -3.73 -7.48
N ALA A 111 1.62 -4.10 -6.48
CA ALA A 111 2.40 -3.18 -5.66
C ALA A 111 3.85 -3.69 -5.53
N VAL A 112 4.79 -2.75 -5.48
CA VAL A 112 6.22 -3.01 -5.21
C VAL A 112 6.62 -2.25 -3.97
N THR A 113 7.10 -2.96 -2.96
CA THR A 113 7.47 -2.35 -1.68
C THR A 113 8.84 -2.80 -1.21
N LEU A 114 9.55 -1.92 -0.50
CA LEU A 114 10.85 -2.20 0.12
C LEU A 114 10.80 -1.81 1.59
N LEU A 115 10.95 -2.78 2.49
CA LEU A 115 10.99 -2.50 3.92
C LEU A 115 12.38 -1.96 4.30
N LEU A 116 12.44 -0.73 4.82
CA LEU A 116 13.69 -0.14 5.29
C LEU A 116 13.92 -0.37 6.78
N GLN A 117 12.85 -0.27 7.59
CA GLN A 117 12.91 -0.44 9.04
C GLN A 117 11.67 -1.20 9.52
N ALA A 118 11.89 -2.30 10.23
CA ALA A 118 10.83 -3.04 10.89
C ALA A 118 10.55 -2.41 12.28
N PRO A 119 9.30 -2.46 12.77
CA PRO A 119 8.99 -2.10 14.15
C PRO A 119 9.52 -3.16 15.12
N ARG A 120 9.40 -2.93 16.43
CA ARG A 120 9.84 -3.93 17.44
C ARG A 120 9.03 -5.23 17.33
N LYS A 121 7.71 -5.12 17.18
CA LYS A 121 6.75 -6.21 16.94
C LYS A 121 5.59 -5.69 16.08
N GLY A 122 4.70 -6.57 15.65
CA GLY A 122 3.58 -6.18 14.79
C GLY A 122 4.05 -5.73 13.40
N GLY A 123 3.28 -4.89 12.71
CA GLY A 123 3.62 -4.44 11.35
C GLY A 123 3.73 -5.58 10.33
N GLN A 124 3.06 -6.70 10.60
CA GLN A 124 3.14 -7.92 9.80
C GLN A 124 2.23 -7.81 8.59
N PHE A 125 2.75 -8.15 7.42
CA PHE A 125 1.95 -8.27 6.22
C PHE A 125 1.19 -9.60 6.24
N GLN A 126 -0.14 -9.52 6.27
CA GLN A 126 -1.03 -10.67 6.29
C GLN A 126 -1.91 -10.68 5.05
N TYR A 127 -2.21 -11.87 4.52
CA TYR A 127 -3.01 -11.98 3.30
C TYR A 127 -3.79 -13.30 3.21
N VAL A 128 -4.87 -13.28 2.42
CA VAL A 128 -5.54 -14.46 1.87
C VAL A 128 -5.59 -14.31 0.35
N ARG A 129 -4.97 -15.25 -0.36
CA ARG A 129 -4.85 -15.18 -1.83
C ARG A 129 -6.14 -15.58 -2.51
N ASP A 130 -6.34 -14.99 -3.69
CA ASP A 130 -7.38 -15.38 -4.64
C ASP A 130 -8.77 -15.50 -3.97
N LEU A 131 -9.03 -14.60 -3.02
CA LEU A 131 -10.26 -14.60 -2.23
C LEU A 131 -11.45 -14.11 -3.07
N ARG A 132 -11.19 -13.35 -4.13
CA ARG A 132 -12.21 -12.87 -5.07
C ARG A 132 -11.70 -12.97 -6.51
N ASP A 133 -12.62 -12.91 -7.46
CA ASP A 133 -12.33 -12.72 -8.88
C ASP A 133 -12.95 -11.41 -9.36
N ALA A 134 -12.14 -10.35 -9.34
CA ALA A 134 -12.58 -9.03 -9.75
C ALA A 134 -12.96 -8.94 -11.24
N ASP A 135 -12.36 -9.77 -12.10
CA ASP A 135 -12.59 -9.74 -13.55
C ASP A 135 -13.86 -10.52 -13.92
N ALA A 136 -14.18 -11.60 -13.20
CA ALA A 136 -15.45 -12.31 -13.32
C ALA A 136 -16.61 -11.66 -12.56
N GLY A 137 -16.34 -10.62 -11.76
CA GLY A 137 -17.34 -9.94 -10.93
C GLY A 137 -17.73 -10.70 -9.66
N ASP A 138 -17.00 -11.76 -9.31
CA ASP A 138 -17.20 -12.48 -8.06
C ASP A 138 -16.43 -11.79 -6.93
N MET A 139 -17.17 -11.06 -6.09
CA MET A 139 -16.59 -10.31 -4.98
C MET A 139 -16.35 -11.16 -3.73
N ASN A 140 -16.94 -12.36 -3.64
CA ASN A 140 -16.89 -13.23 -2.47
C ASN A 140 -17.16 -12.53 -1.12
N TYR A 141 -18.32 -11.86 -1.01
CA TYR A 141 -18.69 -11.12 0.20
C TYR A 141 -18.68 -11.98 1.47
N GLN A 142 -19.09 -13.25 1.38
CA GLN A 142 -19.08 -14.18 2.51
C GLN A 142 -17.65 -14.47 2.99
N GLY A 143 -16.76 -14.90 2.09
CA GLY A 143 -15.37 -15.21 2.47
C GLY A 143 -14.62 -13.99 3.01
N VAL A 144 -14.93 -12.79 2.52
CA VAL A 144 -14.42 -11.55 3.13
C VAL A 144 -14.97 -11.35 4.54
N GLY A 145 -16.26 -11.63 4.77
CA GLY A 145 -16.84 -11.63 6.12
C GLY A 145 -16.07 -12.56 7.06
N ASP A 146 -15.86 -13.80 6.64
CA ASP A 146 -15.14 -14.82 7.40
C ASP A 146 -13.69 -14.39 7.73
N VAL A 147 -12.99 -13.68 6.82
CA VAL A 147 -11.66 -13.10 7.11
C VAL A 147 -11.74 -11.98 8.15
N LEU A 148 -12.75 -11.10 8.05
CA LEU A 148 -12.91 -9.98 8.98
C LEU A 148 -13.35 -10.45 10.38
N ASP A 149 -14.06 -11.57 10.47
CA ASP A 149 -14.47 -12.20 11.73
C ASP A 149 -13.39 -13.12 12.32
N GLY A 150 -12.37 -13.47 11.52
CA GLY A 150 -11.24 -14.30 11.96
C GLY A 150 -11.49 -15.81 11.82
N ASP A 151 -12.56 -16.19 11.14
CA ASP A 151 -12.90 -17.59 10.84
C ASP A 151 -11.95 -18.18 9.78
N ILE A 152 -11.36 -17.33 8.93
CA ILE A 152 -10.28 -17.70 8.01
C ILE A 152 -8.95 -17.15 8.53
N ALA A 153 -8.03 -18.07 8.88
CA ALA A 153 -6.68 -17.71 9.28
C ALA A 153 -5.85 -17.19 8.10
N PRO A 154 -5.25 -15.98 8.18
CA PRO A 154 -4.45 -15.45 7.08
C PRO A 154 -3.04 -16.04 7.06
N CYS A 155 -2.40 -15.95 5.90
CA CYS A 155 -0.98 -16.21 5.75
C CYS A 155 -0.17 -14.98 6.18
N ASN A 156 0.96 -15.20 6.85
CA ASN A 156 1.93 -14.15 7.18
C ASN A 156 3.07 -14.17 6.16
N LEU A 157 3.39 -13.03 5.55
CA LEU A 157 4.60 -12.88 4.75
C LEU A 157 5.75 -12.42 5.65
N ALA A 158 6.85 -13.18 5.66
CA ALA A 158 8.06 -12.79 6.37
C ALA A 158 8.77 -11.67 5.61
N ILE A 159 8.78 -10.46 6.19
CA ILE A 159 9.43 -9.28 5.60
C ILE A 159 10.43 -8.73 6.60
N ASN A 160 11.71 -8.76 6.24
CA ASN A 160 12.80 -8.17 7.03
C ASN A 160 13.29 -6.88 6.37
N PRO A 161 13.96 -5.98 7.11
CA PRO A 161 14.65 -4.84 6.51
C PRO A 161 15.51 -5.27 5.31
N GLY A 162 15.37 -4.55 4.19
CA GLY A 162 15.98 -4.88 2.90
C GLY A 162 15.15 -5.79 1.99
N THR A 163 14.01 -6.32 2.46
CA THR A 163 13.15 -7.19 1.64
C THR A 163 12.35 -6.36 0.65
N LEU A 164 12.51 -6.66 -0.64
CA LEU A 164 11.64 -6.21 -1.72
C LEU A 164 10.47 -7.20 -1.86
N VAL A 165 9.24 -6.71 -1.81
CA VAL A 165 8.02 -7.50 -1.98
C VAL A 165 7.26 -7.00 -3.19
N LEU A 166 6.90 -7.92 -4.08
CA LEU A 166 5.95 -7.71 -5.16
C LEU A 166 4.72 -8.57 -4.89
N PHE A 167 3.54 -7.98 -4.96
CA PHE A 167 2.29 -8.72 -4.77
C PHE A 167 1.14 -8.12 -5.59
N ARG A 168 0.11 -8.94 -5.85
CA ARG A 168 -1.12 -8.55 -6.54
C ARG A 168 -2.27 -8.51 -5.54
N GLY A 169 -2.56 -7.33 -4.98
CA GLY A 169 -3.61 -7.13 -3.99
C GLY A 169 -5.03 -7.06 -4.57
N ARG A 170 -5.19 -7.01 -5.90
CA ARG A 170 -6.51 -6.88 -6.53
C ARG A 170 -7.47 -8.02 -6.21
N ASN A 171 -6.97 -9.25 -6.12
CA ASN A 171 -7.75 -10.46 -5.80
C ASN A 171 -7.35 -11.11 -4.46
N SER A 172 -6.33 -10.56 -3.79
CA SER A 172 -5.85 -11.05 -2.50
C SER A 172 -6.11 -10.00 -1.42
N ILE A 173 -7.00 -10.31 -0.48
CA ILE A 173 -7.23 -9.41 0.66
C ILE A 173 -5.98 -9.42 1.53
N HIS A 174 -5.54 -8.25 1.96
CA HIS A 174 -4.32 -8.13 2.75
C HIS A 174 -4.40 -6.97 3.75
N ARG A 175 -3.52 -7.02 4.76
CA ARG A 175 -3.38 -5.97 5.76
C ARG A 175 -1.94 -5.89 6.26
N VAL A 176 -1.63 -4.81 6.97
CA VAL A 176 -0.46 -4.69 7.84
C VAL A 176 -0.97 -4.54 9.27
N THR A 177 -0.63 -5.49 10.15
CA THR A 177 -1.06 -5.45 11.55
C THR A 177 -0.50 -4.22 12.28
N PRO A 178 -1.14 -3.77 13.38
CA PRO A 178 -0.63 -2.66 14.17
C PRO A 178 0.83 -2.85 14.54
N THR A 179 1.64 -1.81 14.36
CA THR A 179 3.01 -1.78 14.86
C THR A 179 3.00 -1.73 16.39
N ILE A 180 4.00 -2.34 17.02
CA ILE A 180 4.11 -2.43 18.47
C ILE A 180 5.51 -1.97 18.87
N GLY A 181 5.58 -1.07 19.85
CA GLY A 181 6.80 -0.47 20.38
C GLY A 181 7.23 0.82 19.67
N PRO A 182 8.22 1.52 20.23
CA PRO A 182 8.53 2.92 19.89
C PRO A 182 9.33 3.10 18.58
N LEU A 183 9.65 2.01 17.88
CA LEU A 183 10.44 2.08 16.66
C LEU A 183 9.50 2.19 15.45
N THR A 184 9.56 3.33 14.75
CA THR A 184 8.80 3.59 13.53
C THR A 184 9.07 2.49 12.49
N ARG A 185 8.01 1.91 11.92
CA ARG A 185 8.15 1.09 10.70
C ARG A 185 8.28 2.02 9.49
N ILE A 186 9.31 1.79 8.66
CA ILE A 186 9.56 2.58 7.45
C ILE A 186 9.52 1.65 6.24
N LEU A 187 8.59 1.90 5.33
CA LEU A 187 8.36 1.11 4.11
C LEU A 187 8.34 2.05 2.90
N VAL A 188 9.07 1.72 1.85
CA VAL A 188 8.98 2.43 0.57
C VAL A 188 7.99 1.70 -0.33
N VAL A 189 7.12 2.45 -0.99
CA VAL A 189 6.32 2.00 -2.12
C VAL A 189 6.93 2.59 -3.39
N LEU A 190 7.23 1.73 -4.36
CA LEU A 190 7.72 2.10 -5.69
C LEU A 190 6.56 1.90 -6.67
N ALA A 191 5.86 2.97 -7.00
CA ALA A 191 4.65 2.92 -7.81
C ALA A 191 4.98 3.08 -9.29
N TYR A 192 4.46 2.16 -10.11
CA TYR A 192 4.61 2.19 -11.56
C TYR A 192 3.26 2.02 -12.24
N ASN A 193 3.15 2.55 -13.45
CA ASN A 193 2.02 2.39 -14.35
C ASN A 193 2.35 1.44 -15.50
N ASN A 194 1.33 0.86 -16.13
CA ASN A 194 1.46 0.07 -17.35
C ASN A 194 1.40 0.93 -18.63
N ALA A 195 1.15 2.23 -18.51
CA ALA A 195 1.20 3.18 -19.61
C ALA A 195 1.86 4.50 -19.19
N PRO A 196 2.51 5.22 -20.12
CA PRO A 196 3.10 6.52 -19.84
C PRO A 196 2.03 7.60 -19.65
N GLY A 197 2.39 8.68 -18.95
CA GLY A 197 1.53 9.87 -18.82
C GLY A 197 0.38 9.74 -17.82
N ILE A 198 0.34 8.66 -17.03
CA ILE A 198 -0.68 8.45 -16.01
C ILE A 198 -0.31 9.19 -14.72
N SER A 199 -1.20 10.05 -14.24
CA SER A 199 -1.12 10.69 -12.92
C SER A 199 -2.19 10.14 -11.99
N LEU A 200 -1.95 10.18 -10.67
CA LEU A 200 -3.05 10.08 -9.72
C LEU A 200 -4.01 11.27 -9.88
N SER A 201 -5.31 11.01 -9.72
CA SER A 201 -6.31 12.08 -9.72
C SER A 201 -6.02 13.10 -8.62
N GLU A 202 -6.44 14.34 -8.81
CA GLU A 202 -6.27 15.39 -7.78
C GLU A 202 -6.93 14.99 -6.45
N ALA A 203 -8.12 14.40 -6.52
CA ALA A 203 -8.80 13.88 -5.34
C ALA A 203 -7.96 12.82 -4.62
N ALA A 204 -7.39 11.84 -5.35
CA ALA A 204 -6.53 10.82 -4.76
C ALA A 204 -5.26 11.42 -4.15
N ARG A 205 -4.61 12.37 -4.83
CA ARG A 205 -3.42 13.06 -4.30
C ARG A 205 -3.74 13.85 -3.02
N MET A 206 -4.86 14.56 -2.97
CA MET A 206 -5.31 15.23 -1.75
C MET A 206 -5.62 14.25 -0.63
N THR A 207 -6.27 13.12 -0.94
CA THR A 207 -6.59 12.09 0.06
C THR A 207 -5.33 11.42 0.61
N PHE A 208 -4.37 11.07 -0.24
CA PHE A 208 -3.21 10.28 0.18
C PHE A 208 -2.00 11.11 0.61
N PHE A 209 -1.86 12.33 0.07
CA PHE A 209 -0.67 13.17 0.25
C PHE A 209 -0.99 14.56 0.79
N GLY A 210 -2.27 14.97 0.82
CA GLY A 210 -2.68 16.27 1.33
C GLY A 210 -2.32 17.45 0.44
N ARG A 211 -1.78 17.20 -0.77
CA ARG A 211 -1.31 18.21 -1.71
C ARG A 211 -1.29 17.70 -3.15
N LEU A 212 -1.14 18.60 -4.13
CA LEU A 212 -1.14 18.30 -5.56
C LEU A 212 0.23 18.41 -6.24
N GLY A 213 1.18 19.06 -5.57
CA GLY A 213 2.47 19.51 -6.06
C GLY A 213 2.90 20.68 -5.18
#